data_AF-A0A1B9JJ89-F1
#
_entry.id   AF-A0A1B9JJ89-F1
#
_cell.length_a   1.000
_cell.length_b   1.000
_cell.length_c   1.000
_cell.angle_alpha   90.00
_cell.angle_beta   90.00
_cell.angle_gamma   90.00
#
_symmetry.space_group_name_H-M   'P 1'
#
loop_
_entity.id
_entity.type
_entity.pdbx_description
1 polymer ?
#
loop_
_entity_poly.entity_id
_entity_poly.type
_entity_poly.pdbx_seq_one_letter_code
_entity_poly.pdbx_strand_id
1 'polypeptide(L)'
;MKHYYDKIERINYEGTQTDNPFAFRHYNPSQIILGKTMAEHLRFSICYWHTFCWAGTDMFGSGSFNYPWQSNTDPLSNAKAKADVAFEFFYKMNVPFYAFHDVDVAPEGNSIQEYINNLSIMTDILLEKQQQTGVNLLWGTANCFTNPKYAAGAATNPDPEVFACAATQVVHAMNATHKLGGQNYVLWGGREGYETLLNTDLRKEREQVGKFMQLVVENKHKIGFNGTLLIEPKPQEPTKHQYDYDVATIYGFLKQFDLEKEIKVNIEANHATLAGHSFQHEVASAFALGIFGSLDANRGDPQLGWDTDQFPNSVEENTLVMYEILKNGGFTTGGLNFDAKIRRQSIDKYDVFYGHIGAMDTMALSLKCAARMIEDNALNQKVTDRYAGWSNNLGKEILQGNMTLQNIAQYSLSHNLQPKPYSGEQEKLENLVNKFIFG
;
A
#
# COMPACT_ATOMS: atom_id res chain seq x y z
N MET A 1 -16.40 28.63 9.43
CA MET A 1 -16.34 27.38 10.24
C MET A 1 -15.28 27.56 11.32
N LYS A 2 -15.51 27.04 12.52
CA LYS A 2 -14.47 26.96 13.54
C LYS A 2 -13.55 25.78 13.17
N HIS A 3 -12.29 26.05 12.88
CA HIS A 3 -11.31 25.01 12.54
C HIS A 3 -11.13 24.01 13.70
N TYR A 4 -11.06 22.72 13.40
CA TYR A 4 -10.85 21.69 14.41
C TYR A 4 -9.40 21.70 14.92
N TYR A 5 -8.42 21.93 14.03
CA TYR A 5 -6.99 22.00 14.34
C TYR A 5 -6.51 23.46 14.44
N ASP A 6 -6.96 24.16 15.46
CA ASP A 6 -6.80 25.62 15.65
C ASP A 6 -5.36 26.13 15.89
N LYS A 7 -4.38 25.25 16.16
CA LYS A 7 -2.97 25.62 16.35
C LYS A 7 -2.12 25.55 15.08
N ILE A 8 -2.68 25.01 13.99
CA ILE A 8 -1.91 24.69 12.79
C ILE A 8 -2.61 25.35 11.60
N GLU A 9 -1.88 26.18 10.86
CA GLU A 9 -2.37 26.73 9.58
C GLU A 9 -2.00 25.82 8.41
N ARG A 10 -0.74 25.40 8.34
CA ARG A 10 -0.19 24.44 7.39
C ARG A 10 1.21 24.01 7.84
N ILE A 11 1.54 22.73 7.69
CA ILE A 11 2.88 22.20 7.97
C ILE A 11 3.80 22.53 6.80
N ASN A 12 4.94 23.14 7.11
CA ASN A 12 5.95 23.56 6.14
C ASN A 12 7.30 22.93 6.44
N TYR A 13 8.18 22.94 5.43
CA TYR A 13 9.58 22.59 5.60
C TYR A 13 10.33 23.74 6.28
N GLU A 14 10.99 23.46 7.40
CA GLU A 14 11.82 24.43 8.13
C GLU A 14 13.28 23.99 8.27
N GLY A 15 13.62 22.80 7.76
CA GLY A 15 14.98 22.27 7.80
C GLY A 15 15.35 21.54 9.08
N THR A 16 16.52 20.91 9.08
CA THR A 16 16.91 19.92 10.11
C THR A 16 17.25 20.52 11.47
N GLN A 17 17.37 21.84 11.56
CA GLN A 17 17.71 22.55 12.80
C GLN A 17 16.46 23.11 13.53
N THR A 18 15.25 22.87 13.02
CA THR A 18 14.02 23.36 13.66
C THR A 18 13.64 22.52 14.90
N ASP A 19 13.28 23.24 15.97
CA ASP A 19 12.65 22.68 17.16
C ASP A 19 11.11 22.71 17.08
N ASN A 20 10.53 23.26 15.99
CA ASN A 20 9.09 23.25 15.78
C ASN A 20 8.60 21.80 15.61
N PRO A 21 7.69 21.30 16.48
CA PRO A 21 7.17 19.94 16.34
C PRO A 21 6.12 19.84 15.21
N PHE A 22 5.64 20.96 14.68
CA PHE A 22 4.70 21.07 13.56
C PHE A 22 5.39 21.56 12.27
N ALA A 23 6.59 21.07 11.99
CA ALA A 23 7.35 21.36 10.78
C ALA A 23 8.07 20.11 10.26
N PHE A 24 8.24 20.05 8.94
CA PHE A 24 9.09 19.05 8.30
C PHE A 24 10.56 19.44 8.39
N ARG A 25 11.40 18.47 8.74
CA ARG A 25 12.87 18.59 8.81
C ARG A 25 13.55 18.12 7.53
N HIS A 26 12.94 17.17 6.83
CA HIS A 26 13.48 16.53 5.64
C HIS A 26 12.57 16.63 4.43
N TYR A 27 11.25 16.56 4.61
CA TYR A 27 10.29 16.67 3.52
C TYR A 27 10.14 18.12 3.07
N ASN A 28 10.78 18.44 1.95
CA ASN A 28 10.56 19.69 1.22
C ASN A 28 9.83 19.34 -0.10
N PRO A 29 8.51 19.58 -0.20
CA PRO A 29 7.70 19.17 -1.35
C PRO A 29 8.27 19.61 -2.70
N SER A 30 8.90 20.79 -2.78
CA SER A 30 9.41 21.37 -4.02
C SER A 30 10.89 21.05 -4.30
N GLN A 31 11.59 20.38 -3.37
CA GLN A 31 12.99 20.00 -3.60
C GLN A 31 13.07 18.99 -4.75
N ILE A 32 13.90 19.31 -5.75
CA ILE A 32 14.16 18.43 -6.89
C ILE A 32 15.22 17.38 -6.51
N ILE A 33 14.92 16.12 -6.75
CA ILE A 33 15.81 14.96 -6.61
C ILE A 33 15.67 14.14 -7.90
N LEU A 34 16.78 13.80 -8.55
CA LEU A 34 16.76 12.99 -9.79
C LEU A 34 15.73 13.47 -10.84
N GLY A 35 15.59 14.80 -10.99
CA GLY A 35 14.72 15.44 -11.97
C GLY A 35 13.23 15.54 -11.63
N LYS A 36 12.77 15.05 -10.46
CA LYS A 36 11.39 15.23 -9.97
C LYS A 36 11.38 15.89 -8.59
N THR A 37 10.30 16.58 -8.25
CA THR A 37 10.07 17.07 -6.89
C THR A 37 9.90 15.91 -5.90
N MET A 38 10.14 16.15 -4.60
CA MET A 38 9.85 15.13 -3.57
C MET A 38 8.38 14.74 -3.56
N ALA A 39 7.47 15.70 -3.75
CA ALA A 39 6.04 15.42 -3.79
C ALA A 39 5.69 14.44 -4.92
N GLU A 40 6.33 14.56 -6.09
CA GLU A 40 6.16 13.64 -7.23
C GLU A 40 6.79 12.27 -7.01
N HIS A 41 7.90 12.19 -6.27
CA HIS A 41 8.52 10.90 -5.91
C HIS A 41 7.72 10.14 -4.85
N LEU A 42 7.28 10.84 -3.79
CA LEU A 42 6.72 10.23 -2.60
C LEU A 42 5.20 10.05 -2.69
N ARG A 43 4.51 11.00 -3.33
CA ARG A 43 3.05 10.95 -3.59
C ARG A 43 2.27 10.54 -2.34
N PHE A 44 2.55 11.20 -1.22
CA PHE A 44 1.97 10.84 0.06
C PHE A 44 0.45 10.88 0.05
N SER A 45 -0.15 9.85 0.63
CA SER A 45 -1.59 9.72 0.86
C SER A 45 -1.85 9.48 2.35
N ILE A 46 -2.96 10.04 2.84
CA ILE A 46 -3.42 9.80 4.21
C ILE A 46 -4.61 8.85 4.16
N CYS A 47 -4.56 7.77 4.95
CA CYS A 47 -5.64 6.81 5.02
C CYS A 47 -6.80 7.35 5.88
N TYR A 48 -8.02 7.24 5.36
CA TYR A 48 -9.18 7.84 6.01
C TYR A 48 -9.62 7.07 7.27
N TRP A 49 -9.56 5.72 7.23
CA TRP A 49 -10.05 4.85 8.31
C TRP A 49 -9.28 5.03 9.62
N HIS A 50 -7.95 4.98 9.60
CA HIS A 50 -7.19 5.15 10.85
C HIS A 50 -7.21 6.58 11.37
N THR A 51 -7.22 7.55 10.47
CA THR A 51 -7.10 8.97 10.83
C THR A 51 -8.41 9.53 11.39
N PHE A 52 -9.57 9.11 10.87
CA PHE A 52 -10.86 9.74 11.22
C PHE A 52 -11.97 8.76 11.65
N CYS A 53 -11.80 7.45 11.47
CA CYS A 53 -12.82 6.46 11.83
C CYS A 53 -12.44 5.69 13.11
N TRP A 54 -11.23 5.14 13.18
CA TRP A 54 -10.79 4.28 14.29
C TRP A 54 -10.76 5.05 15.61
N ALA A 55 -11.64 4.67 16.54
CA ALA A 55 -11.85 5.35 17.82
C ALA A 55 -10.94 4.83 18.96
N GLY A 56 -9.82 4.16 18.63
CA GLY A 56 -8.92 3.60 19.63
C GLY A 56 -9.40 2.29 20.27
N THR A 57 -10.32 1.57 19.63
CA THR A 57 -10.78 0.24 20.06
C THR A 57 -9.72 -0.82 19.77
N ASP A 58 -9.58 -1.78 20.69
CA ASP A 58 -8.78 -3.01 20.49
C ASP A 58 -9.56 -4.23 21.01
N MET A 59 -8.97 -5.43 20.92
CA MET A 59 -9.64 -6.67 21.34
C MET A 59 -9.96 -6.74 22.85
N PHE A 60 -9.41 -5.84 23.66
CA PHE A 60 -9.48 -5.88 25.12
C PHE A 60 -10.10 -4.61 25.74
N GLY A 61 -10.51 -3.62 24.94
CA GLY A 61 -10.98 -2.34 25.44
C GLY A 61 -11.88 -1.58 24.48
N SER A 62 -12.75 -0.76 25.06
CA SER A 62 -13.57 0.21 24.34
C SER A 62 -12.71 1.34 23.72
N GLY A 63 -13.35 2.16 22.89
CA GLY A 63 -12.70 3.30 22.25
C GLY A 63 -12.12 4.30 23.27
N SER A 64 -10.94 4.83 22.97
CA SER A 64 -10.25 5.86 23.77
C SER A 64 -10.40 7.28 23.20
N PHE A 65 -10.92 7.43 21.98
CA PHE A 65 -11.04 8.72 21.31
C PHE A 65 -12.48 9.24 21.31
N ASN A 66 -12.64 10.52 21.59
CA ASN A 66 -13.93 11.22 21.59
C ASN A 66 -14.01 12.17 20.39
N TYR A 67 -14.28 11.63 19.20
CA TYR A 67 -14.36 12.43 17.98
C TYR A 67 -15.67 13.23 17.92
N PRO A 68 -15.63 14.55 17.74
CA PRO A 68 -16.85 15.37 17.69
C PRO A 68 -17.70 15.11 16.44
N TRP A 69 -17.12 14.57 15.37
CA TRP A 69 -17.86 14.15 14.17
C TRP A 69 -18.51 12.76 14.33
N GLN A 70 -18.45 12.15 15.51
CA GLN A 70 -19.15 10.90 15.83
C GLN A 70 -20.28 11.08 16.85
N SER A 71 -20.57 12.32 17.27
CA SER A 71 -21.51 12.58 18.37
C SER A 71 -22.96 12.83 17.95
N ASN A 72 -23.27 13.04 16.67
CA ASN A 72 -24.66 13.23 16.24
C ASN A 72 -25.39 11.89 16.11
N THR A 73 -26.71 11.91 16.26
CA THR A 73 -27.55 10.72 16.08
C THR A 73 -27.78 10.36 14.61
N ASP A 74 -27.60 11.31 13.69
CA ASP A 74 -27.69 11.08 12.25
C ASP A 74 -26.31 10.70 11.67
N PRO A 75 -26.13 9.45 11.20
CA PRO A 75 -24.86 8.98 10.63
C PRO A 75 -24.41 9.78 9.41
N LEU A 76 -25.34 10.30 8.59
CA LEU A 76 -24.96 11.05 7.40
C LEU A 76 -24.44 12.44 7.77
N SER A 77 -25.03 13.10 8.77
CA SER A 77 -24.48 14.34 9.34
C SER A 77 -23.09 14.13 9.95
N ASN A 78 -22.85 13.00 10.62
CA ASN A 78 -21.51 12.62 11.10
C ASN A 78 -20.50 12.47 9.96
N ALA A 79 -20.88 11.81 8.86
CA ALA A 79 -20.02 11.67 7.68
C ALA A 79 -19.65 13.02 7.05
N LYS A 80 -20.61 13.97 6.97
CA LYS A 80 -20.37 15.34 6.48
C LYS A 80 -19.38 16.09 7.37
N ALA A 81 -19.57 16.05 8.69
CA ALA A 81 -18.66 16.68 9.65
C ALA A 81 -17.26 16.04 9.60
N LYS A 82 -17.17 14.73 9.40
CA LYS A 82 -15.90 14.02 9.23
C LYS A 82 -15.17 14.44 7.96
N ALA A 83 -15.88 14.63 6.85
CA ALA A 83 -15.30 15.15 5.61
C ALA A 83 -14.75 16.58 5.78
N ASP A 84 -15.43 17.45 6.53
CA ASP A 84 -14.92 18.79 6.84
C ASP A 84 -13.58 18.72 7.59
N VAL A 85 -13.48 17.89 8.64
CA VAL A 85 -12.24 17.74 9.41
C VAL A 85 -11.15 17.04 8.61
N ALA A 86 -11.49 16.03 7.81
CA ALA A 86 -10.53 15.31 6.99
C ALA A 86 -9.84 16.21 5.97
N PHE A 87 -10.61 17.02 5.24
CA PHE A 87 -10.04 17.94 4.26
C PHE A 87 -9.33 19.14 4.90
N GLU A 88 -9.73 19.57 6.10
CA GLU A 88 -8.91 20.48 6.90
C GLU A 88 -7.54 19.84 7.22
N PHE A 89 -7.52 18.58 7.67
CA PHE A 89 -6.30 17.85 8.00
C PHE A 89 -5.39 17.68 6.77
N PHE A 90 -5.92 17.18 5.65
CA PHE A 90 -5.14 16.95 4.43
C PHE A 90 -4.48 18.24 3.93
N TYR A 91 -5.24 19.34 3.91
CA TYR A 91 -4.72 20.65 3.53
C TYR A 91 -3.60 21.11 4.48
N LYS A 92 -3.83 21.00 5.80
CA LYS A 92 -2.86 21.41 6.82
C LYS A 92 -1.60 20.55 6.80
N MET A 93 -1.72 19.24 6.59
CA MET A 93 -0.59 18.32 6.45
C MET A 93 0.20 18.50 5.15
N ASN A 94 -0.33 19.28 4.19
CA ASN A 94 0.31 19.53 2.91
C ASN A 94 0.56 18.24 2.09
N VAL A 95 -0.42 17.34 2.09
CA VAL A 95 -0.39 16.09 1.32
C VAL A 95 -1.14 16.21 0.00
N PRO A 96 -0.66 15.58 -1.08
CA PRO A 96 -1.34 15.62 -2.38
C PRO A 96 -2.52 14.65 -2.47
N PHE A 97 -2.55 13.58 -1.68
CA PHE A 97 -3.56 12.53 -1.81
C PHE A 97 -4.20 12.07 -0.48
N TYR A 98 -5.33 11.36 -0.60
CA TYR A 98 -5.95 10.54 0.43
C TYR A 98 -6.45 9.21 -0.15
N ALA A 99 -6.81 8.26 0.72
CA ALA A 99 -7.40 6.97 0.37
C ALA A 99 -8.56 6.62 1.32
N PHE A 100 -9.60 5.90 0.86
CA PHE A 100 -10.78 5.56 1.68
C PHE A 100 -11.45 4.22 1.32
N HIS A 101 -12.10 3.58 2.30
CA HIS A 101 -13.18 2.62 2.02
C HIS A 101 -14.53 3.32 1.92
N ASP A 102 -15.41 2.83 1.08
CA ASP A 102 -16.80 3.32 0.94
C ASP A 102 -17.50 3.60 2.28
N VAL A 103 -17.44 2.65 3.23
CA VAL A 103 -18.08 2.79 4.55
C VAL A 103 -17.36 3.76 5.50
N ASP A 104 -16.11 4.13 5.20
CA ASP A 104 -15.41 5.16 5.95
C ASP A 104 -15.99 6.54 5.65
N VAL A 105 -16.38 6.79 4.41
CA VAL A 105 -16.83 8.12 3.97
C VAL A 105 -18.35 8.25 3.99
N ALA A 106 -19.10 7.14 3.96
CA ALA A 106 -20.56 7.15 3.96
C ALA A 106 -21.14 6.03 4.85
N PRO A 107 -22.24 6.29 5.58
CA PRO A 107 -22.91 5.25 6.34
C PRO A 107 -23.64 4.26 5.42
N GLU A 108 -23.56 2.96 5.73
CA GLU A 108 -24.24 1.89 4.99
C GLU A 108 -25.77 2.03 4.97
N GLY A 109 -26.37 2.62 6.01
CA GLY A 109 -27.82 2.66 6.17
C GLY A 109 -28.42 1.27 6.46
N ASN A 110 -29.71 1.11 6.20
CA ASN A 110 -30.49 -0.09 6.51
C ASN A 110 -30.89 -0.90 5.27
N SER A 111 -30.45 -0.50 4.08
CA SER A 111 -30.74 -1.20 2.82
C SER A 111 -29.70 -0.87 1.75
N ILE A 112 -29.61 -1.71 0.71
CA ILE A 112 -28.74 -1.46 -0.45
C ILE A 112 -29.05 -0.08 -1.09
N GLN A 113 -30.32 0.29 -1.20
CA GLN A 113 -30.71 1.57 -1.78
C GLN A 113 -30.24 2.76 -0.92
N GLU A 114 -30.29 2.62 0.41
CA GLU A 114 -29.80 3.64 1.33
C GLU A 114 -28.27 3.78 1.26
N TYR A 115 -27.54 2.67 1.22
CA TYR A 115 -26.09 2.64 0.98
C TYR A 115 -25.72 3.40 -0.30
N ILE A 116 -26.36 3.07 -1.43
CA ILE A 116 -26.09 3.70 -2.73
C ILE A 116 -26.34 5.21 -2.66
N ASN A 117 -27.46 5.62 -2.05
CA ASN A 117 -27.83 7.03 -1.93
C ASN A 117 -26.83 7.79 -1.04
N ASN A 118 -26.48 7.24 0.13
CA ASN A 118 -25.56 7.85 1.07
C ASN A 118 -24.16 8.01 0.47
N LEU A 119 -23.64 6.95 -0.18
CA LEU A 119 -22.33 7.01 -0.83
C LEU A 119 -22.33 8.02 -1.97
N SER A 120 -23.40 8.10 -2.78
CA SER A 120 -23.50 9.11 -3.84
C SER A 120 -23.45 10.53 -3.26
N ILE A 121 -24.23 10.82 -2.22
CA ILE A 121 -24.25 12.14 -1.55
C ILE A 121 -22.86 12.49 -1.03
N MET A 122 -22.20 11.56 -0.33
CA MET A 122 -20.86 11.82 0.20
C MET A 122 -19.82 11.96 -0.90
N THR A 123 -19.94 11.22 -2.01
CA THR A 123 -19.06 11.37 -3.17
C THR A 123 -19.15 12.78 -3.76
N ASP A 124 -20.34 13.37 -3.88
CA ASP A 124 -20.50 14.76 -4.32
C ASP A 124 -19.79 15.74 -3.37
N ILE A 125 -19.96 15.54 -2.06
CA ILE A 125 -19.32 16.38 -1.04
C ILE A 125 -17.80 16.26 -1.10
N LEU A 126 -17.25 15.04 -1.20
CA LEU A 126 -15.81 14.83 -1.32
C LEU A 126 -15.26 15.50 -2.58
N LEU A 127 -15.97 15.44 -3.71
CA LEU A 127 -15.57 16.11 -4.94
C LEU A 127 -15.49 17.63 -4.78
N GLU A 128 -16.49 18.25 -4.14
CA GLU A 128 -16.47 19.68 -3.81
C GLU A 128 -15.27 20.02 -2.90
N LYS A 129 -14.96 19.16 -1.92
CA LYS A 129 -13.82 19.35 -1.04
C LYS A 129 -12.48 19.23 -1.76
N GLN A 130 -12.32 18.27 -2.67
CA GLN A 130 -11.14 18.16 -3.53
C GLN A 130 -10.94 19.43 -4.37
N GLN A 131 -12.01 20.00 -4.92
CA GLN A 131 -11.96 21.26 -5.67
C GLN A 131 -11.56 22.45 -4.79
N GLN A 132 -11.99 22.47 -3.53
CA GLN A 132 -11.67 23.54 -2.58
C GLN A 132 -10.21 23.49 -2.09
N THR A 133 -9.65 22.29 -1.88
CA THR A 133 -8.33 22.13 -1.25
C THR A 133 -7.21 21.78 -2.23
N GLY A 134 -7.55 21.26 -3.42
CA GLY A 134 -6.59 20.71 -4.38
C GLY A 134 -6.06 19.31 -4.03
N VAL A 135 -6.57 18.68 -2.97
CA VAL A 135 -6.21 17.30 -2.59
C VAL A 135 -6.90 16.31 -3.53
N ASN A 136 -6.19 15.28 -3.97
CA ASN A 136 -6.68 14.29 -4.94
C ASN A 136 -6.89 12.91 -4.30
N LEU A 137 -7.60 12.01 -4.97
CA LEU A 137 -7.79 10.64 -4.50
C LEU A 137 -6.67 9.74 -5.04
N LEU A 138 -5.89 9.10 -4.17
CA LEU A 138 -4.93 8.09 -4.64
C LEU A 138 -5.69 6.83 -5.06
N TRP A 139 -6.57 6.35 -4.20
CA TRP A 139 -7.46 5.23 -4.47
C TRP A 139 -8.64 5.16 -3.53
N GLY A 140 -9.73 4.55 -4.00
CA GLY A 140 -10.81 4.08 -3.15
C GLY A 140 -10.85 2.56 -3.13
N THR A 141 -11.65 2.01 -2.22
CA THR A 141 -11.88 0.57 -2.07
C THR A 141 -13.24 0.32 -1.42
N ALA A 142 -13.71 -0.93 -1.43
CA ALA A 142 -14.91 -1.35 -0.74
C ALA A 142 -14.55 -2.12 0.53
N ASN A 143 -15.15 -1.74 1.67
CA ASN A 143 -15.06 -2.55 2.89
C ASN A 143 -16.05 -3.71 2.81
N CYS A 144 -15.57 -4.84 2.30
CA CYS A 144 -16.30 -6.10 2.25
C CYS A 144 -15.85 -7.06 3.36
N PHE A 145 -15.54 -6.55 4.57
CA PHE A 145 -14.95 -7.37 5.64
C PHE A 145 -15.43 -7.05 7.06
N THR A 146 -15.93 -5.83 7.33
CA THR A 146 -16.40 -5.42 8.66
C THR A 146 -17.84 -5.87 8.94
N ASN A 147 -18.73 -5.75 7.96
CA ASN A 147 -20.15 -6.11 8.15
C ASN A 147 -20.29 -7.63 8.43
N PRO A 148 -21.11 -8.06 9.41
CA PRO A 148 -21.28 -9.47 9.77
C PRO A 148 -21.65 -10.40 8.61
N LYS A 149 -22.30 -9.88 7.56
CA LYS A 149 -22.60 -10.66 6.34
C LYS A 149 -21.36 -11.26 5.67
N TYR A 150 -20.19 -10.64 5.85
CA TYR A 150 -18.92 -11.06 5.27
C TYR A 150 -18.11 -12.01 6.16
N ALA A 151 -18.68 -12.51 7.26
CA ALA A 151 -17.95 -13.36 8.20
C ALA A 151 -17.33 -14.63 7.56
N ALA A 152 -17.94 -15.14 6.49
CA ALA A 152 -17.45 -16.31 5.74
C ALA A 152 -16.82 -15.96 4.38
N GLY A 153 -16.37 -14.72 4.19
CA GLY A 153 -15.81 -14.22 2.92
C GLY A 153 -16.75 -13.28 2.18
N ALA A 154 -16.26 -12.64 1.13
CA ALA A 154 -17.05 -11.76 0.27
C ALA A 154 -17.20 -12.38 -1.11
N ALA A 155 -16.15 -12.33 -1.93
CA ALA A 155 -16.08 -13.07 -3.18
C ALA A 155 -15.87 -14.57 -2.95
N THR A 156 -15.24 -14.96 -1.85
CA THR A 156 -15.03 -16.37 -1.47
C THR A 156 -16.17 -16.95 -0.65
N ASN A 157 -17.27 -16.21 -0.45
CA ASN A 157 -18.34 -16.67 0.41
C ASN A 157 -19.01 -17.94 -0.15
N PRO A 158 -19.34 -18.93 0.71
CA PRO A 158 -20.14 -20.10 0.31
C PRO A 158 -21.55 -19.74 -0.20
N ASP A 159 -22.08 -18.57 0.17
CA ASP A 159 -23.38 -18.05 -0.24
C ASP A 159 -23.27 -17.06 -1.42
N PRO A 160 -23.86 -17.36 -2.59
CA PRO A 160 -23.84 -16.46 -3.75
C PRO A 160 -24.59 -15.14 -3.54
N GLU A 161 -25.50 -15.02 -2.57
CA GLU A 161 -26.16 -13.75 -2.27
C GLU A 161 -25.18 -12.75 -1.62
N VAL A 162 -24.24 -13.24 -0.79
CA VAL A 162 -23.18 -12.41 -0.20
C VAL A 162 -22.19 -11.95 -1.27
N PHE A 163 -21.86 -12.81 -2.23
CA PHE A 163 -21.08 -12.44 -3.42
C PHE A 163 -21.74 -11.29 -4.18
N ALA A 164 -23.06 -11.34 -4.39
CA ALA A 164 -23.80 -10.27 -5.05
C ALA A 164 -23.79 -8.95 -4.26
N CYS A 165 -23.84 -9.03 -2.93
CA CYS A 165 -23.70 -7.85 -2.05
C CYS A 165 -22.30 -7.23 -2.14
N ALA A 166 -21.25 -8.05 -2.13
CA ALA A 166 -19.87 -7.59 -2.33
C ALA A 166 -19.68 -6.94 -3.71
N ALA A 167 -20.22 -7.56 -4.77
CA ALA A 167 -20.19 -6.98 -6.12
C ALA A 167 -20.90 -5.61 -6.17
N THR A 168 -22.03 -5.47 -5.47
CA THR A 168 -22.74 -4.19 -5.34
C THR A 168 -21.86 -3.12 -4.69
N GLN A 169 -21.22 -3.43 -3.56
CA GLN A 169 -20.32 -2.47 -2.90
C GLN A 169 -19.13 -2.10 -3.80
N VAL A 170 -18.49 -3.09 -4.44
CA VAL A 170 -17.35 -2.83 -5.34
C VAL A 170 -17.74 -1.96 -6.54
N VAL A 171 -18.89 -2.21 -7.18
CA VAL A 171 -19.37 -1.37 -8.29
C VAL A 171 -19.55 0.08 -7.85
N HIS A 172 -20.20 0.31 -6.70
CA HIS A 172 -20.49 1.66 -6.24
C HIS A 172 -19.25 2.39 -5.66
N ALA A 173 -18.37 1.70 -4.95
CA ALA A 173 -17.09 2.24 -4.50
C ALA A 173 -16.17 2.59 -5.68
N MET A 174 -16.16 1.77 -6.73
CA MET A 174 -15.39 2.01 -7.94
C MET A 174 -15.95 3.20 -8.74
N ASN A 175 -17.27 3.35 -8.82
CA ASN A 175 -17.91 4.53 -9.42
C ASN A 175 -17.59 5.81 -8.64
N ALA A 176 -17.61 5.76 -7.31
CA ALA A 176 -17.19 6.87 -6.46
C ALA A 176 -15.72 7.23 -6.70
N THR A 177 -14.84 6.22 -6.75
CA THR A 177 -13.40 6.37 -7.04
C THR A 177 -13.19 7.02 -8.41
N HIS A 178 -13.89 6.55 -9.45
CA HIS A 178 -13.83 7.14 -10.78
C HIS A 178 -14.27 8.61 -10.76
N LYS A 179 -15.42 8.92 -10.14
CA LYS A 179 -15.96 10.29 -10.07
C LYS A 179 -15.03 11.26 -9.35
N LEU A 180 -14.28 10.79 -8.35
CA LEU A 180 -13.31 11.56 -7.57
C LEU A 180 -11.90 11.62 -8.22
N GLY A 181 -11.74 11.07 -9.43
CA GLY A 181 -10.46 11.08 -10.14
C GLY A 181 -9.40 10.17 -9.52
N GLY A 182 -9.81 9.09 -8.85
CA GLY A 182 -8.92 8.12 -8.22
C GLY A 182 -7.89 7.56 -9.20
N GLN A 183 -6.62 7.52 -8.77
CA GLN A 183 -5.51 7.02 -9.59
C GLN A 183 -5.44 5.48 -9.63
N ASN A 184 -5.99 4.83 -8.61
CA ASN A 184 -6.04 3.37 -8.46
C ASN A 184 -7.35 2.95 -7.77
N TYR A 185 -7.64 1.66 -7.76
CA TYR A 185 -8.70 1.06 -6.95
C TYR A 185 -8.15 -0.22 -6.28
N VAL A 186 -8.26 -0.30 -4.96
CA VAL A 186 -7.68 -1.38 -4.15
C VAL A 186 -8.71 -2.46 -3.86
N LEU A 187 -8.24 -3.71 -3.78
CA LEU A 187 -8.97 -4.89 -3.35
C LEU A 187 -8.13 -5.59 -2.27
N TRP A 188 -8.41 -5.30 -1.00
CA TRP A 188 -7.84 -6.03 0.12
C TRP A 188 -8.80 -7.12 0.61
N GLY A 189 -8.35 -8.37 0.55
CA GLY A 189 -9.15 -9.55 0.83
C GLY A 189 -9.30 -9.89 2.32
N GLY A 190 -9.70 -8.93 3.17
CA GLY A 190 -9.71 -9.13 4.63
C GLY A 190 -10.52 -10.33 5.13
N ARG A 191 -11.51 -10.81 4.37
CA ARG A 191 -12.24 -12.08 4.65
C ARG A 191 -12.06 -13.13 3.56
N GLU A 192 -11.27 -12.85 2.53
CA GLU A 192 -11.02 -13.73 1.39
C GLU A 192 -9.92 -14.74 1.75
N GLY A 193 -10.34 -15.73 2.52
CA GLY A 193 -9.49 -16.75 3.13
C GLY A 193 -10.34 -17.69 3.97
N TYR A 194 -9.72 -18.42 4.88
CA TYR A 194 -10.44 -19.36 5.73
C TYR A 194 -10.03 -19.30 7.20
N GLU A 195 -10.91 -19.77 8.08
CA GLU A 195 -10.60 -20.06 9.49
C GLU A 195 -10.25 -21.54 9.70
N THR A 196 -10.90 -22.45 8.97
CA THR A 196 -10.65 -23.90 9.07
C THR A 196 -10.77 -24.60 7.71
N LEU A 197 -9.84 -25.51 7.42
CA LEU A 197 -9.90 -26.31 6.19
C LEU A 197 -11.01 -27.37 6.21
N LEU A 198 -11.60 -27.66 7.37
CA LEU A 198 -12.63 -28.70 7.49
C LEU A 198 -13.94 -28.35 6.77
N ASN A 199 -14.20 -27.07 6.53
CA ASN A 199 -15.40 -26.58 5.83
C ASN A 199 -15.07 -25.71 4.61
N THR A 200 -13.81 -25.71 4.15
CA THR A 200 -13.35 -24.84 3.07
C THR A 200 -12.99 -25.68 1.84
N ASP A 201 -13.62 -25.35 0.69
CA ASP A 201 -13.18 -25.86 -0.61
C ASP A 201 -12.27 -24.82 -1.27
N LEU A 202 -10.95 -24.99 -1.05
CA LEU A 202 -9.92 -24.08 -1.55
C LEU A 202 -9.98 -23.88 -3.07
N ARG A 203 -10.37 -24.92 -3.83
CA ARG A 203 -10.45 -24.80 -5.29
C ARG A 203 -11.63 -23.90 -5.65
N LYS A 204 -12.79 -24.17 -5.06
CA LYS A 204 -14.01 -23.44 -5.35
C LYS A 204 -13.90 -21.96 -4.97
N GLU A 205 -13.42 -21.66 -3.78
CA GLU A 205 -13.23 -20.27 -3.33
C GLU A 205 -12.23 -19.52 -4.21
N ARG A 206 -11.14 -20.19 -4.62
CA ARG A 206 -10.16 -19.61 -5.54
C ARG A 206 -10.75 -19.35 -6.94
N GLU A 207 -11.61 -20.23 -7.45
CA GLU A 207 -12.35 -20.01 -8.71
C GLU A 207 -13.37 -18.85 -8.58
N GLN A 208 -14.05 -18.73 -7.43
CA GLN A 208 -15.00 -17.65 -7.17
C GLN A 208 -14.31 -16.28 -7.13
N VAL A 209 -13.24 -16.13 -6.35
CA VAL A 209 -12.49 -14.86 -6.29
C VAL A 209 -11.78 -14.56 -7.62
N GLY A 210 -11.25 -15.57 -8.31
CA GLY A 210 -10.74 -15.43 -9.68
C GLY A 210 -11.79 -14.85 -10.62
N LYS A 211 -13.02 -15.38 -10.59
CA LYS A 211 -14.14 -14.87 -11.39
C LYS A 211 -14.56 -13.46 -10.97
N PHE A 212 -14.56 -13.16 -9.67
CA PHE A 212 -14.87 -11.83 -9.15
C PHE A 212 -13.87 -10.80 -9.67
N MET A 213 -12.57 -11.07 -9.59
CA MET A 213 -11.53 -10.16 -10.10
C MET A 213 -11.66 -9.89 -11.60
N GLN A 214 -12.01 -10.92 -12.39
CA GLN A 214 -12.32 -10.73 -13.82
C GLN A 214 -13.53 -9.81 -14.05
N LEU A 215 -14.57 -9.91 -13.22
CA LEU A 215 -15.73 -9.01 -13.29
C LEU A 215 -15.37 -7.57 -12.88
N VAL A 216 -14.46 -7.39 -11.91
CA VAL A 216 -13.95 -6.06 -11.55
C VAL A 216 -13.16 -5.44 -12.71
N VAL A 217 -12.31 -6.21 -13.38
CA VAL A 217 -11.62 -5.79 -14.62
C VAL A 217 -12.62 -5.45 -15.72
N GLU A 218 -13.64 -6.29 -15.95
CA GLU A 218 -14.69 -5.98 -16.93
C GLU A 218 -15.39 -4.65 -16.60
N ASN A 219 -15.77 -4.44 -15.34
CA ASN A 219 -16.42 -3.22 -14.89
C ASN A 219 -15.50 -2.00 -15.05
N LYS A 220 -14.20 -2.13 -14.74
CA LYS A 220 -13.17 -1.09 -14.99
C LYS A 220 -13.27 -0.55 -16.42
N HIS A 221 -13.20 -1.45 -17.39
CA HIS A 221 -13.22 -1.10 -18.80
C HIS A 221 -14.59 -0.55 -19.21
N LYS A 222 -15.67 -1.15 -18.72
CA LYS A 222 -17.04 -0.72 -19.00
C LYS A 222 -17.33 0.71 -18.57
N ILE A 223 -16.86 1.13 -17.39
CA ILE A 223 -17.04 2.50 -16.89
C ILE A 223 -15.94 3.46 -17.37
N GLY A 224 -14.95 2.98 -18.11
CA GLY A 224 -13.81 3.79 -18.58
C GLY A 224 -12.85 4.23 -17.47
N PHE A 225 -12.73 3.46 -16.38
CA PHE A 225 -11.79 3.79 -15.30
C PHE A 225 -10.35 3.47 -15.72
N ASN A 226 -9.52 4.52 -15.86
CA ASN A 226 -8.14 4.38 -16.31
C ASN A 226 -7.14 4.06 -15.19
N GLY A 227 -7.56 4.11 -13.92
CA GLY A 227 -6.69 3.85 -12.78
C GLY A 227 -6.28 2.38 -12.67
N THR A 228 -5.15 2.12 -12.01
CA THR A 228 -4.63 0.76 -11.81
C THR A 228 -5.49 0.00 -10.80
N LEU A 229 -5.79 -1.29 -11.05
CA LEU A 229 -6.38 -2.15 -10.03
C LEU A 229 -5.26 -2.75 -9.18
N LEU A 230 -5.45 -2.76 -7.87
CA LEU A 230 -4.45 -3.20 -6.91
C LEU A 230 -5.01 -4.30 -6.02
N ILE A 231 -4.29 -5.41 -5.87
CA ILE A 231 -4.52 -6.38 -4.79
C ILE A 231 -3.49 -6.11 -3.69
N GLU A 232 -3.94 -6.14 -2.45
CA GLU A 232 -3.11 -5.90 -1.29
C GLU A 232 -2.79 -7.22 -0.56
N PRO A 233 -1.52 -7.68 -0.58
CA PRO A 233 -1.15 -8.93 0.06
C PRO A 233 -1.23 -8.82 1.57
N LYS A 234 -1.70 -9.89 2.22
CA LYS A 234 -1.61 -10.12 3.66
C LYS A 234 -1.71 -11.61 3.94
N PRO A 235 -0.90 -12.18 4.85
CA PRO A 235 -0.87 -13.63 5.08
C PRO A 235 -2.07 -14.18 5.85
N GLN A 236 -2.62 -13.38 6.76
CA GLN A 236 -3.63 -13.75 7.76
C GLN A 236 -4.16 -12.50 8.46
N GLU A 237 -5.03 -12.68 9.45
CA GLU A 237 -5.65 -11.63 10.27
C GLU A 237 -6.59 -10.71 9.48
N PRO A 238 -7.92 -10.88 9.63
CA PRO A 238 -8.61 -11.70 10.64
C PRO A 238 -8.75 -13.20 10.30
N THR A 239 -8.45 -13.62 9.07
CA THR A 239 -8.51 -15.04 8.68
C THR A 239 -7.35 -15.83 9.29
N LYS A 240 -7.47 -17.17 9.37
CA LYS A 240 -6.34 -18.06 9.73
C LYS A 240 -5.32 -18.13 8.59
N HIS A 241 -5.79 -18.03 7.36
CA HIS A 241 -4.99 -17.95 6.15
C HIS A 241 -5.77 -17.13 5.13
N GLN A 242 -5.16 -16.06 4.64
CA GLN A 242 -5.71 -15.23 3.57
C GLN A 242 -5.10 -15.67 2.23
N TYR A 243 -5.92 -15.72 1.17
CA TYR A 243 -5.48 -16.29 -0.11
C TYR A 243 -4.42 -15.47 -0.82
N ASP A 244 -4.50 -14.15 -0.68
CA ASP A 244 -3.54 -13.18 -1.23
C ASP A 244 -2.34 -13.03 -0.27
N TYR A 245 -1.65 -14.14 -0.01
CA TYR A 245 -0.71 -14.27 1.12
C TYR A 245 0.51 -13.32 1.03
N ASP A 246 1.16 -13.28 -0.14
CA ASP A 246 2.34 -12.47 -0.46
C ASP A 246 2.37 -12.16 -1.97
N VAL A 247 3.33 -11.33 -2.41
CA VAL A 247 3.46 -10.89 -3.80
C VAL A 247 3.62 -12.07 -4.77
N ALA A 248 4.40 -13.09 -4.41
CA ALA A 248 4.62 -14.26 -5.26
C ALA A 248 3.36 -15.12 -5.40
N THR A 249 2.61 -15.30 -4.32
CA THR A 249 1.33 -16.01 -4.30
C THR A 249 0.31 -15.30 -5.18
N ILE A 250 0.22 -13.97 -5.07
CA ILE A 250 -0.65 -13.15 -5.93
C ILE A 250 -0.22 -13.28 -7.39
N TYR A 251 1.07 -13.20 -7.73
CA TYR A 251 1.50 -13.38 -9.11
C TYR A 251 1.08 -14.73 -9.70
N GLY A 252 1.20 -15.82 -8.93
CA GLY A 252 0.70 -17.13 -9.32
C GLY A 252 -0.82 -17.16 -9.54
N PHE A 253 -1.59 -16.47 -8.69
CA PHE A 253 -3.04 -16.28 -8.85
C PHE A 253 -3.37 -15.49 -10.12
N LEU A 254 -2.71 -14.35 -10.34
CA LEU A 254 -2.94 -13.50 -11.51
C LEU A 254 -2.65 -14.28 -12.81
N LYS A 255 -1.58 -15.07 -12.85
CA LYS A 255 -1.27 -15.94 -13.99
C LYS A 255 -2.30 -17.05 -14.21
N GLN A 256 -2.87 -17.61 -13.15
CA GLN A 256 -3.89 -18.65 -13.26
C GLN A 256 -5.18 -18.13 -13.91
N PHE A 257 -5.53 -16.85 -13.69
CA PHE A 257 -6.78 -16.25 -14.14
C PHE A 257 -6.63 -15.20 -15.24
N ASP A 258 -5.44 -15.10 -15.86
CA ASP A 258 -5.08 -14.17 -16.93
C ASP A 258 -5.26 -12.68 -16.55
N LEU A 259 -4.90 -12.32 -15.32
CA LEU A 259 -5.09 -10.98 -14.74
C LEU A 259 -3.78 -10.19 -14.58
N GLU A 260 -2.62 -10.77 -14.90
CA GLU A 260 -1.30 -10.18 -14.59
C GLU A 260 -0.98 -8.89 -15.36
N LYS A 261 -1.76 -8.60 -16.41
CA LYS A 261 -1.65 -7.36 -17.20
C LYS A 261 -2.61 -6.27 -16.75
N GLU A 262 -3.58 -6.61 -15.92
CA GLU A 262 -4.70 -5.74 -15.52
C GLU A 262 -4.58 -5.28 -14.07
N ILE A 263 -3.98 -6.13 -13.23
CA ILE A 263 -3.90 -5.96 -11.79
C ILE A 263 -2.45 -5.94 -11.35
N LYS A 264 -2.15 -5.03 -10.42
CA LYS A 264 -0.86 -4.85 -9.77
C LYS A 264 -1.01 -5.06 -8.25
N VAL A 265 0.07 -4.92 -7.50
CA VAL A 265 0.04 -5.03 -6.03
C VAL A 265 0.15 -3.68 -5.33
N ASN A 266 -0.60 -3.53 -4.23
CA ASN A 266 -0.36 -2.54 -3.18
C ASN A 266 0.35 -3.25 -2.03
N ILE A 267 1.61 -2.92 -1.72
CA ILE A 267 2.37 -3.68 -0.71
C ILE A 267 2.41 -2.89 0.58
N GLU A 268 2.03 -3.53 1.67
CA GLU A 268 2.13 -2.96 3.01
C GLU A 268 3.32 -3.54 3.78
N ALA A 269 4.05 -2.68 4.50
CA ALA A 269 5.22 -3.09 5.27
C ALA A 269 4.88 -4.05 6.42
N ASN A 270 3.83 -3.77 7.21
CA ASN A 270 3.43 -4.65 8.31
C ASN A 270 2.97 -6.01 7.77
N HIS A 271 2.18 -6.04 6.69
CA HIS A 271 1.75 -7.28 6.04
C HIS A 271 2.94 -8.12 5.52
N ALA A 272 3.93 -7.48 4.88
CA ALA A 272 5.13 -8.17 4.41
C ALA A 272 5.87 -8.87 5.57
N THR A 273 6.08 -8.15 6.68
CA THR A 273 6.76 -8.71 7.86
C THR A 273 5.95 -9.81 8.56
N LEU A 274 4.62 -9.69 8.60
CA LEU A 274 3.75 -10.76 9.09
C LEU A 274 3.84 -12.03 8.23
N ALA A 275 4.10 -11.89 6.92
CA ALA A 275 4.28 -13.03 6.02
C ALA A 275 5.65 -13.70 6.16
N GLY A 276 6.55 -13.13 6.96
CA GLY A 276 7.93 -13.60 7.13
C GLY A 276 8.93 -12.98 6.15
N HIS A 277 8.54 -11.91 5.44
CA HIS A 277 9.36 -11.24 4.43
C HIS A 277 9.77 -9.84 4.89
N SER A 278 10.92 -9.33 4.41
CA SER A 278 11.21 -7.90 4.57
C SER A 278 10.35 -7.08 3.62
N PHE A 279 10.05 -5.83 3.99
CA PHE A 279 9.31 -4.93 3.09
C PHE A 279 10.06 -4.72 1.76
N GLN A 280 11.39 -4.59 1.82
CA GLN A 280 12.24 -4.52 0.62
C GLN A 280 12.08 -5.75 -0.29
N HIS A 281 11.98 -6.96 0.28
CA HIS A 281 11.83 -8.18 -0.50
C HIS A 281 10.57 -8.14 -1.35
N GLU A 282 9.43 -7.84 -0.75
CA GLU A 282 8.14 -7.81 -1.46
C GLU A 282 8.14 -6.75 -2.57
N VAL A 283 8.73 -5.57 -2.30
CA VAL A 283 8.88 -4.50 -3.30
C VAL A 283 9.77 -4.94 -4.47
N ALA A 284 10.93 -5.53 -4.20
CA ALA A 284 11.84 -6.03 -5.22
C ALA A 284 11.19 -7.16 -6.05
N SER A 285 10.47 -8.08 -5.39
CA SER A 285 9.72 -9.16 -6.03
C SER A 285 8.64 -8.63 -6.96
N ALA A 286 7.88 -7.62 -6.54
CA ALA A 286 6.84 -7.03 -7.37
C ALA A 286 7.38 -6.34 -8.63
N PHE A 287 8.54 -5.66 -8.53
CA PHE A 287 9.22 -5.12 -9.70
C PHE A 287 9.76 -6.22 -10.61
N ALA A 288 10.40 -7.25 -10.07
CA ALA A 288 10.92 -8.38 -10.85
C ALA A 288 9.82 -9.14 -11.61
N LEU A 289 8.61 -9.19 -11.05
CA LEU A 289 7.43 -9.82 -11.65
C LEU A 289 6.59 -8.86 -12.51
N GLY A 290 6.95 -7.58 -12.58
CA GLY A 290 6.28 -6.57 -13.40
C GLY A 290 4.92 -6.08 -12.85
N ILE A 291 4.58 -6.41 -11.60
CA ILE A 291 3.27 -6.14 -10.99
C ILE A 291 3.32 -5.08 -9.88
N PHE A 292 4.42 -4.34 -9.70
CA PHE A 292 4.49 -3.24 -8.74
C PHE A 292 3.48 -2.11 -9.06
N GLY A 293 2.65 -1.74 -8.07
CA GLY A 293 1.61 -0.72 -8.19
C GLY A 293 1.74 0.45 -7.22
N SER A 294 1.54 0.21 -5.92
CA SER A 294 1.51 1.21 -4.85
C SER A 294 2.05 0.62 -3.54
N LEU A 295 2.22 1.45 -2.50
CA LEU A 295 2.61 1.00 -1.17
C LEU A 295 1.74 1.60 -0.07
N ASP A 296 1.53 0.80 0.97
CA ASP A 296 1.15 1.27 2.29
C ASP A 296 2.39 1.36 3.19
N ALA A 297 2.72 2.60 3.55
CA ALA A 297 3.89 2.97 4.32
C ALA A 297 3.54 2.96 5.81
N ASN A 298 3.79 1.83 6.45
CA ASN A 298 3.66 1.65 7.90
C ASN A 298 4.82 0.78 8.43
N ARG A 299 4.67 0.22 9.62
CA ARG A 299 5.54 -0.83 10.16
C ARG A 299 4.75 -1.70 11.13
N GLY A 300 5.23 -2.94 11.25
CA GLY A 300 4.90 -3.83 12.36
C GLY A 300 5.77 -3.64 13.58
N ASP A 301 5.62 -4.59 14.50
CA ASP A 301 6.54 -4.78 15.60
C ASP A 301 7.07 -6.21 15.52
N PRO A 302 8.39 -6.44 15.36
CA PRO A 302 8.93 -7.78 15.18
C PRO A 302 8.73 -8.71 16.39
N GLN A 303 8.28 -8.20 17.54
CA GLN A 303 7.91 -8.99 18.72
C GLN A 303 6.40 -9.29 18.79
N LEU A 304 5.58 -8.75 17.87
CA LEU A 304 4.12 -8.90 17.85
C LEU A 304 3.68 -9.57 16.55
N GLY A 305 3.00 -10.71 16.66
CA GLY A 305 2.51 -11.50 15.52
C GLY A 305 1.16 -11.03 14.97
N TRP A 306 0.87 -9.73 15.03
CA TRP A 306 -0.36 -9.12 14.52
C TRP A 306 -0.08 -7.73 13.95
N ASP A 307 -1.07 -7.17 13.27
CA ASP A 307 -0.98 -5.89 12.60
C ASP A 307 -1.07 -4.70 13.57
N THR A 308 0.00 -3.91 13.62
CA THR A 308 0.13 -2.79 14.57
C THR A 308 -0.14 -1.44 13.93
N ASP A 309 -0.05 -1.36 12.60
CA ASP A 309 -0.25 -0.17 11.75
C ASP A 309 0.50 1.04 12.30
N GLN A 310 1.76 0.87 12.70
CA GLN A 310 2.57 1.97 13.21
C GLN A 310 3.12 2.79 12.05
N PHE A 311 3.27 4.11 12.23
CA PHE A 311 3.96 4.94 11.24
C PHE A 311 5.40 4.45 10.99
N PRO A 312 5.95 4.54 9.77
CA PRO A 312 7.34 4.20 9.52
C PRO A 312 8.26 5.12 10.32
N ASN A 313 9.33 4.57 10.89
CA ASN A 313 10.29 5.33 11.71
C ASN A 313 11.77 4.97 11.46
N SER A 314 12.07 3.95 10.65
CA SER A 314 13.44 3.57 10.30
C SER A 314 13.81 4.13 8.94
N VAL A 315 14.86 4.95 8.90
CA VAL A 315 15.47 5.42 7.65
C VAL A 315 16.24 4.28 6.99
N GLU A 316 16.84 3.41 7.79
CA GLU A 316 17.63 2.25 7.37
C GLU A 316 16.82 1.31 6.49
N GLU A 317 15.64 0.89 6.97
CA GLU A 317 14.75 -0.01 6.23
C GLU A 317 14.18 0.68 4.99
N ASN A 318 13.65 1.90 5.16
CA ASN A 318 12.96 2.59 4.07
C ASN A 318 13.91 3.14 2.99
N THR A 319 15.19 3.34 3.28
CA THR A 319 16.19 3.71 2.26
C THR A 319 16.33 2.60 1.22
N LEU A 320 16.36 1.34 1.65
CA LEU A 320 16.47 0.19 0.75
C LEU A 320 15.19 0.01 -0.09
N VAL A 321 14.02 0.26 0.50
CA VAL A 321 12.73 0.27 -0.22
C VAL A 321 12.71 1.38 -1.28
N MET A 322 13.06 2.61 -0.90
CA MET A 322 13.13 3.73 -1.84
C MET A 322 14.19 3.50 -2.92
N TYR A 323 15.28 2.81 -2.62
CA TYR A 323 16.29 2.43 -3.63
C TYR A 323 15.71 1.48 -4.68
N GLU A 324 14.96 0.45 -4.29
CA GLU A 324 14.30 -0.44 -5.27
C GLU A 324 13.26 0.33 -6.11
N ILE A 325 12.50 1.25 -5.50
CA ILE A 325 11.55 2.11 -6.22
C ILE A 325 12.26 2.99 -7.25
N LEU A 326 13.30 3.72 -6.84
CA LEU A 326 14.04 4.62 -7.73
C LEU A 326 14.74 3.87 -8.87
N LYS A 327 15.39 2.75 -8.55
CA LYS A 327 16.09 1.89 -9.52
C LYS A 327 15.15 1.39 -10.62
N ASN A 328 13.87 1.19 -10.30
CA ASN A 328 12.85 0.71 -11.23
C ASN A 328 11.92 1.82 -11.77
N GLY A 329 12.29 3.09 -11.63
CA GLY A 329 11.61 4.23 -12.29
C GLY A 329 10.57 4.99 -11.47
N GLY A 330 10.34 4.59 -10.22
CA GLY A 330 9.39 5.23 -9.32
C GLY A 330 7.94 4.79 -9.48
N PHE A 331 7.04 5.42 -8.74
CA PHE A 331 5.60 5.22 -8.91
C PHE A 331 5.09 5.78 -10.24
N THR A 332 4.08 5.13 -10.80
CA THR A 332 3.30 5.63 -11.94
C THR A 332 1.98 6.23 -11.45
N THR A 333 1.06 5.37 -10.98
CA THR A 333 -0.26 5.76 -10.46
C THR A 333 -0.35 5.65 -8.94
N GLY A 334 0.40 4.72 -8.33
CA GLY A 334 0.46 4.52 -6.87
C GLY A 334 1.21 5.62 -6.12
N GLY A 335 1.44 5.42 -4.83
CA GLY A 335 2.15 6.33 -3.95
C GLY A 335 2.43 5.69 -2.60
N LEU A 336 2.81 6.51 -1.62
CA LEU A 336 2.99 6.10 -0.22
C LEU A 336 1.75 6.48 0.58
N ASN A 337 0.80 5.57 0.73
CA ASN A 337 -0.33 5.78 1.63
C ASN A 337 0.06 5.43 3.05
N PHE A 338 -0.17 6.31 4.01
CA PHE A 338 0.08 6.02 5.41
C PHE A 338 -1.09 5.22 5.96
N ASP A 339 -1.10 3.91 5.68
CA ASP A 339 -1.98 2.97 6.38
C ASP A 339 -1.47 2.73 7.81
N ALA A 340 -1.55 3.79 8.61
CA ALA A 340 -1.00 3.83 9.94
C ALA A 340 -1.94 4.60 10.87
N LYS A 341 -2.04 4.13 12.11
CA LYS A 341 -2.82 4.76 13.18
C LYS A 341 -1.94 5.43 14.22
N ILE A 342 -2.46 6.47 14.87
CA ILE A 342 -1.89 6.91 16.15
C ILE A 342 -2.05 5.81 17.20
N ARG A 343 -1.36 5.91 18.34
CA ARG A 343 -1.46 4.87 19.37
C ARG A 343 -2.72 5.07 20.19
N ARG A 344 -3.24 4.00 20.79
CA ARG A 344 -4.46 4.05 21.62
C ARG A 344 -4.43 5.11 22.74
N GLN A 345 -3.24 5.41 23.26
CA GLN A 345 -3.03 6.41 24.31
C GLN A 345 -2.68 7.82 23.77
N SER A 346 -2.45 7.95 22.47
CA SER A 346 -2.25 9.22 21.78
C SER A 346 -3.60 9.88 21.52
N ILE A 347 -4.18 10.45 22.58
CA ILE A 347 -5.56 10.96 22.59
C ILE A 347 -5.69 12.44 22.24
N ASP A 348 -4.58 13.18 22.14
CA ASP A 348 -4.63 14.59 21.78
C ASP A 348 -4.89 14.72 20.28
N LYS A 349 -5.76 15.65 19.89
CA LYS A 349 -6.11 15.86 18.48
C LYS A 349 -4.91 16.21 17.61
N TYR A 350 -3.79 16.67 18.17
CA TYR A 350 -2.56 16.95 17.42
C TYR A 350 -1.61 15.77 17.29
N ASP A 351 -1.82 14.66 18.00
CA ASP A 351 -0.93 13.50 17.92
C ASP A 351 -0.87 12.91 16.51
N VAL A 352 -1.97 13.03 15.77
CA VAL A 352 -2.05 12.62 14.36
C VAL A 352 -1.13 13.44 13.45
N PHE A 353 -0.84 14.70 13.78
CA PHE A 353 0.17 15.47 13.06
C PHE A 353 1.57 14.93 13.36
N TYR A 354 1.91 14.65 14.63
CA TYR A 354 3.24 14.13 14.97
C TYR A 354 3.52 12.79 14.28
N GLY A 355 2.53 11.88 14.23
CA GLY A 355 2.64 10.61 13.52
C GLY A 355 2.97 10.79 12.04
N HIS A 356 2.17 11.61 11.34
CA HIS A 356 2.36 11.84 9.91
C HIS A 356 3.63 12.65 9.59
N ILE A 357 3.96 13.68 10.37
CA ILE A 357 5.17 14.48 10.18
C ILE A 357 6.41 13.60 10.30
N GLY A 358 6.48 12.77 11.36
CA GLY A 358 7.58 11.82 11.55
C GLY A 358 7.71 10.86 10.38
N ALA A 359 6.60 10.25 9.96
CA ALA A 359 6.57 9.32 8.83
C ALA A 359 7.03 9.96 7.51
N MET A 360 6.50 11.15 7.20
CA MET A 360 6.85 11.88 5.98
C MET A 360 8.33 12.29 5.98
N ASP A 361 8.87 12.73 7.11
CA ASP A 361 10.29 13.04 7.23
C ASP A 361 11.18 11.81 7.12
N THR A 362 10.80 10.68 7.73
CA THR A 362 11.49 9.39 7.57
C THR A 362 11.57 9.00 6.10
N MET A 363 10.42 8.99 5.39
CA MET A 363 10.38 8.62 3.98
C MET A 363 11.12 9.63 3.08
N ALA A 364 11.06 10.93 3.39
CA ALA A 364 11.79 11.95 2.65
C ALA A 364 13.30 11.86 2.84
N LEU A 365 13.78 11.53 4.05
CA LEU A 365 15.19 11.27 4.29
C LEU A 365 15.63 9.97 3.60
N SER A 366 14.84 8.91 3.67
CA SER A 366 15.10 7.67 2.93
C SER A 366 15.18 7.88 1.42
N LEU A 367 14.34 8.73 0.83
CA LEU A 367 14.44 9.14 -0.57
C LEU A 367 15.79 9.83 -0.87
N LYS A 368 16.23 10.76 -0.01
CA LYS A 368 17.54 11.44 -0.18
C LYS A 368 18.69 10.44 -0.14
N CYS A 369 18.69 9.52 0.82
CA CYS A 369 19.71 8.49 0.95
C CYS A 369 19.73 7.56 -0.26
N ALA A 370 18.55 7.06 -0.67
CA ALA A 370 18.40 6.20 -1.84
C ALA A 370 18.84 6.90 -3.14
N ALA A 371 18.52 8.18 -3.31
CA ALA A 371 18.95 8.94 -4.48
C ALA A 371 20.48 9.05 -4.57
N ARG A 372 21.17 9.32 -3.45
CA ARG A 372 22.64 9.31 -3.40
C ARG A 372 23.22 7.93 -3.78
N MET A 373 22.57 6.85 -3.35
CA MET A 373 22.98 5.48 -3.71
C MET A 373 22.81 5.20 -5.21
N ILE A 374 21.73 5.72 -5.82
CA ILE A 374 21.50 5.60 -7.27
C ILE A 374 22.55 6.39 -8.07
N GLU A 375 22.87 7.61 -7.65
CA GLU A 375 23.89 8.45 -8.31
C GLU A 375 25.30 7.87 -8.22
N ASP A 376 25.66 7.31 -7.06
CA ASP A 376 26.96 6.65 -6.86
C ASP A 376 27.05 5.32 -7.64
N ASN A 377 25.92 4.63 -7.85
CA ASN A 377 25.77 3.43 -8.67
C ASN A 377 26.65 2.22 -8.24
N ALA A 378 27.39 2.28 -7.13
CA ALA A 378 28.29 1.22 -6.72
C ALA A 378 27.58 -0.10 -6.39
N LEU A 379 26.39 -0.06 -5.78
CA LEU A 379 25.59 -1.27 -5.51
C LEU A 379 25.16 -1.95 -6.81
N ASN A 380 24.63 -1.18 -7.76
CA ASN A 380 24.20 -1.72 -9.04
C ASN A 380 25.39 -2.27 -9.84
N GLN A 381 26.53 -1.57 -9.87
CA GLN A 381 27.75 -2.08 -10.48
C GLN A 381 28.20 -3.42 -9.86
N LYS A 382 28.12 -3.56 -8.53
CA LYS A 382 28.44 -4.82 -7.85
C LYS A 382 27.54 -5.96 -8.27
N VAL A 383 26.25 -5.71 -8.46
CA VAL A 383 25.31 -6.70 -9.01
C VAL A 383 25.67 -7.03 -10.45
N THR A 384 25.90 -6.04 -11.32
CA THR A 384 26.31 -6.27 -12.72
C THR A 384 27.57 -7.14 -12.81
N ASP A 385 28.62 -6.83 -12.04
CA ASP A 385 29.87 -7.58 -12.02
C ASP A 385 29.64 -9.03 -11.56
N ARG A 386 28.82 -9.23 -10.52
CA ARG A 386 28.51 -10.56 -9.95
C ARG A 386 27.87 -11.50 -10.97
N TYR A 387 27.07 -10.97 -11.90
CA TYR A 387 26.37 -11.77 -12.91
C TYR A 387 27.01 -11.71 -14.31
N ALA A 388 28.14 -11.01 -14.48
CA ALA A 388 28.76 -10.78 -15.79
C ALA A 388 29.05 -12.07 -16.59
N GLY A 389 29.34 -13.18 -15.90
CA GLY A 389 29.61 -14.49 -16.51
C GLY A 389 28.46 -15.04 -17.36
N TRP A 390 27.20 -14.66 -17.07
CA TRP A 390 26.04 -15.07 -17.86
C TRP A 390 25.99 -14.43 -19.25
N SER A 391 26.74 -13.35 -19.48
CA SER A 391 26.85 -12.70 -20.79
C SER A 391 27.87 -13.37 -21.73
N ASN A 392 28.65 -14.33 -21.23
CA ASN A 392 29.60 -15.11 -22.03
C ASN A 392 28.88 -16.18 -22.86
N ASN A 393 29.61 -16.80 -23.80
CA ASN A 393 29.04 -17.78 -24.74
C ASN A 393 28.27 -18.90 -24.02
N LEU A 394 28.87 -19.56 -23.02
CA LEU A 394 28.19 -20.63 -22.29
C LEU A 394 26.88 -20.16 -21.64
N GLY A 395 26.88 -19.01 -20.96
CA GLY A 395 25.70 -18.47 -20.30
C GLY A 395 24.57 -18.16 -21.30
N LYS A 396 24.92 -17.57 -22.45
CA LYS A 396 23.96 -17.27 -23.53
C LYS A 396 23.35 -18.54 -24.12
N GLU A 397 24.17 -19.54 -24.46
CA GLU A 397 23.70 -20.82 -25.02
C GLU A 397 22.74 -21.54 -24.05
N ILE A 398 23.00 -21.47 -22.75
CA ILE A 398 22.11 -22.02 -21.71
C ILE A 398 20.78 -21.25 -21.66
N LEU A 399 20.82 -19.92 -21.48
CA LEU A 399 19.61 -19.12 -21.27
C LEU A 399 18.72 -19.01 -22.51
N GLN A 400 19.29 -19.18 -23.70
CA GLN A 400 18.53 -19.20 -24.96
C GLN A 400 17.92 -20.58 -25.28
N GLY A 401 18.21 -21.60 -24.47
CA GLY A 401 17.69 -22.96 -24.68
C GLY A 401 18.39 -23.75 -25.80
N ASN A 402 19.58 -23.30 -26.25
CA ASN A 402 20.35 -23.97 -27.29
C ASN A 402 21.10 -25.21 -26.78
N MET A 403 21.20 -25.38 -25.46
CA MET A 403 21.79 -26.54 -24.84
C MET A 403 20.76 -27.31 -24.04
N THR A 404 20.70 -28.63 -24.25
CA THR A 404 20.00 -29.53 -23.34
C THR A 404 20.78 -29.69 -22.04
N LEU A 405 20.12 -30.20 -20.99
CA LEU A 405 20.79 -30.55 -19.73
C LEU A 405 21.97 -31.51 -19.97
N GLN A 406 21.83 -32.46 -20.89
CA GLN A 406 22.89 -33.40 -21.28
C GLN A 406 24.07 -32.68 -21.97
N ASN A 407 23.80 -31.73 -22.88
CA ASN A 407 24.86 -30.95 -23.51
C ASN A 407 25.64 -30.11 -22.48
N ILE A 408 24.95 -29.53 -21.49
CA ILE A 408 25.58 -28.75 -20.41
C ILE A 408 26.46 -29.65 -19.55
N ALA A 409 25.98 -30.83 -19.17
CA ALA A 409 26.77 -31.80 -18.42
C ALA A 409 28.02 -32.24 -19.20
N GLN A 410 27.89 -32.53 -20.50
CA GLN A 410 29.02 -32.91 -21.35
C GLN A 410 30.01 -31.76 -21.54
N TYR A 411 29.52 -30.52 -21.65
CA TYR A 411 30.36 -29.32 -21.72
C TYR A 411 31.27 -29.22 -20.48
N SER A 412 30.72 -29.48 -19.28
CA SER A 412 31.49 -29.49 -18.04
C SER A 412 32.61 -30.54 -18.05
N LEU A 413 32.33 -31.73 -18.58
CA LEU A 413 33.32 -32.81 -18.69
C LEU A 413 34.40 -32.50 -19.73
N SER A 414 34.00 -32.05 -20.93
CA SER A 414 34.95 -31.80 -22.04
C SER A 414 35.87 -30.62 -21.78
N HIS A 415 35.41 -29.61 -21.04
CA HIS A 415 36.21 -28.45 -20.67
C HIS A 415 36.88 -28.60 -19.29
N ASN A 416 36.71 -29.75 -18.62
CA ASN A 416 37.22 -30.01 -17.28
C ASN A 416 36.96 -28.83 -16.32
N LEU A 417 35.70 -28.37 -16.25
CA LEU A 417 35.34 -27.18 -15.49
C LEU A 417 35.63 -27.37 -13.99
N GLN A 418 36.32 -26.39 -13.41
CA GLN A 418 36.66 -26.32 -11.98
C GLN A 418 36.31 -24.92 -11.43
N PRO A 419 35.02 -24.54 -11.39
CA PRO A 419 34.62 -23.23 -10.88
C PRO A 419 35.04 -23.08 -9.41
N LYS A 420 35.50 -21.88 -9.04
CA LYS A 420 35.89 -21.55 -7.66
C LYS A 420 34.79 -20.72 -6.99
N PRO A 421 34.61 -20.82 -5.67
CA PRO A 421 33.73 -19.91 -4.95
C PRO A 421 34.28 -18.48 -5.05
N TYR A 422 33.36 -17.51 -5.13
CA TYR A 422 33.64 -16.09 -5.09
C TYR A 422 32.91 -15.46 -3.91
N SER A 423 33.55 -14.50 -3.23
CA SER A 423 32.93 -13.79 -2.11
C SER A 423 31.74 -12.97 -2.59
N GLY A 424 30.65 -12.97 -1.80
CA GLY A 424 29.50 -12.09 -2.01
C GLY A 424 29.70 -10.67 -1.48
N GLU A 425 30.75 -10.44 -0.69
CA GLU A 425 31.08 -9.14 -0.06
C GLU A 425 29.91 -8.52 0.75
N GLN A 426 29.05 -9.31 1.38
CA GLN A 426 27.81 -8.81 2.02
C GLN A 426 28.07 -7.68 3.03
N GLU A 427 28.97 -7.87 3.98
CA GLU A 427 29.25 -6.90 5.04
C GLU A 427 29.80 -5.59 4.46
N LYS A 428 30.50 -5.66 3.33
CA LYS A 428 30.99 -4.48 2.60
C LYS A 428 29.84 -3.73 1.91
N LEU A 429 28.85 -4.45 1.37
CA LEU A 429 27.66 -3.85 0.76
C LEU A 429 26.78 -3.18 1.83
N GLU A 430 26.62 -3.81 2.99
CA GLU A 430 25.91 -3.23 4.14
C GLU A 430 26.61 -1.97 4.65
N ASN A 431 27.94 -2.00 4.78
CA ASN A 431 28.72 -0.81 5.14
C ASN A 431 28.63 0.31 4.08
N LEU A 432 28.52 -0.05 2.80
CA LEU A 432 28.29 0.92 1.74
C LEU A 432 26.93 1.61 1.90
N VAL A 433 25.87 0.87 2.23
CA VAL A 433 24.55 1.44 2.53
C VAL A 433 24.61 2.34 3.76
N ASN A 434 25.25 1.90 4.84
CA ASN A 434 25.43 2.69 6.07
C ASN A 434 26.14 4.02 5.83
N LYS A 435 27.11 4.06 4.91
CA LYS A 435 27.77 5.30 4.50
C LYS A 435 26.77 6.34 3.96
N PHE A 436 25.71 5.91 3.27
CA PHE A 436 24.67 6.83 2.76
C PHE A 436 23.55 7.09 3.76
N ILE A 437 23.44 6.37 4.86
CA ILE A 437 22.43 6.65 5.87
C ILE A 437 23.02 7.58 6.95
N PHE A 438 24.23 7.27 7.41
CA PHE A 438 24.86 7.91 8.55
C PHE A 438 26.01 8.87 8.19
N GLY A 439 26.45 8.88 6.93
CA GLY A 439 27.48 9.77 6.39
C GLY A 439 26.94 10.79 5.39
#